data_AF-A0A4Y6UN21-F1
#
_entry.id   AF-A0A4Y6UN21-F1
#
_cell.length_a   1.000
_cell.length_b   1.000
_cell.length_c   1.000
_cell.angle_alpha   90.00
_cell.angle_beta   90.00
_cell.angle_gamma   90.00
#
_symmetry.space_group_name_H-M   'P 1'
#
loop_
_entity.id
_entity.type
_entity.pdbx_description
1 polymer ?
#
loop_
_entity_poly.entity_id
_entity_poly.type
_entity_poly.pdbx_seq_one_letter_code
_entity_poly.pdbx_strand_id
1 'polypeptide(L)'
;MLRLLIIVIILAILIVFALSNTDLEPVWLISFGWHISVGTLVLGTSVACLVFGYLTGWIGALRQRSRARRAEGQVRTLESQIVELHQRLDRLQTQTQDPATISPSPEIRS
;
A
#
# COMPACT_ATOMS: atom_id res chain seq x y z
N MET A 1 17.14 -0.52 -3.55
CA MET A 1 18.44 -0.99 -4.11
C MET A 1 19.09 -2.08 -3.26
N LEU A 2 19.18 -1.93 -1.93
CA LEU A 2 19.72 -2.96 -1.01
C LEU A 2 19.10 -4.36 -1.20
N ARG A 3 17.77 -4.46 -1.34
CA ARG A 3 17.07 -5.75 -1.57
C ARG A 3 17.57 -6.50 -2.81
N LEU A 4 17.81 -5.81 -3.92
CA LEU A 4 18.33 -6.43 -5.15
C LEU A 4 19.76 -6.93 -4.94
N LEU A 5 20.59 -6.16 -4.27
CA LEU A 5 21.97 -6.54 -3.95
C LEU A 5 22.02 -7.81 -3.10
N ILE A 6 21.17 -7.91 -2.07
CA ILE A 6 21.07 -9.13 -1.23
C ILE A 6 20.64 -10.34 -2.08
N ILE A 7 19.62 -10.17 -2.93
CA ILE A 7 19.15 -11.24 -3.82
C ILE A 7 20.29 -11.72 -4.74
N VAL A 8 21.04 -10.79 -5.36
CA VAL A 8 22.14 -11.13 -6.25
C VAL A 8 23.24 -11.91 -5.53
N ILE A 9 23.61 -11.49 -4.30
CA ILE A 9 24.62 -12.21 -3.51
C ILE A 9 24.17 -13.62 -3.18
N ILE A 10 22.92 -13.79 -2.71
CA ILE A 10 22.36 -15.11 -2.41
C ILE A 10 22.33 -15.97 -3.68
N LEU A 11 21.90 -15.40 -4.81
CA LEU A 11 21.84 -16.11 -6.08
C LEU A 11 23.23 -16.55 -6.54
N ALA A 12 24.25 -15.69 -6.40
CA ALA A 12 25.62 -16.03 -6.73
C ALA A 12 26.12 -17.22 -5.91
N ILE A 13 25.87 -17.23 -4.60
CA ILE A 13 26.24 -18.36 -3.73
C ILE A 13 25.51 -19.64 -4.17
N LEU A 14 24.21 -19.56 -4.46
CA LEU A 14 23.43 -20.71 -4.91
C LEU A 14 23.87 -21.23 -6.28
N ILE A 15 24.26 -20.35 -7.20
CA ILE A 15 24.80 -20.73 -8.51
C ILE A 15 26.14 -21.44 -8.33
N VAL A 16 27.05 -20.91 -7.51
CA VAL A 16 28.33 -21.57 -7.20
C VAL A 16 28.09 -22.94 -6.56
N PHE A 17 27.16 -23.02 -5.61
CA PHE A 17 26.75 -24.29 -5.00
C PHE A 17 26.22 -25.28 -6.05
N ALA A 18 25.39 -24.81 -6.99
CA ALA A 18 24.82 -25.65 -8.03
C ALA A 18 25.86 -26.14 -9.05
N LEU A 19 26.79 -25.28 -9.45
CA LEU A 19 27.90 -25.63 -10.33
C LEU A 19 28.93 -26.55 -9.65
N SER A 20 29.12 -26.40 -8.34
CA SER A 20 29.98 -27.27 -7.54
C SER A 20 29.36 -28.64 -7.27
N ASN A 21 28.04 -28.77 -7.36
CA ASN A 21 27.30 -30.01 -7.14
C ASN A 21 26.52 -30.36 -8.42
N THR A 22 27.27 -30.76 -9.46
CA THR A 22 26.73 -31.13 -10.79
C THR A 22 26.45 -32.62 -10.93
N ASP A 23 26.81 -33.43 -9.95
CA ASP A 23 26.53 -34.86 -9.94
C ASP A 23 25.02 -35.11 -10.06
N LEU A 24 24.65 -35.86 -11.11
CA LEU A 24 23.27 -36.18 -11.39
C LEU A 24 22.88 -37.40 -10.57
N GLU A 25 22.05 -37.17 -9.56
CA GLU A 25 21.45 -38.22 -8.75
C GLU A 25 20.04 -38.55 -9.27
N PRO A 26 19.63 -39.84 -9.23
CA PRO A 26 18.27 -40.22 -9.58
C PRO A 26 17.31 -39.72 -8.50
N VAL A 27 16.51 -38.72 -8.83
CA VAL A 27 15.46 -38.17 -7.98
C VAL A 27 14.12 -38.73 -8.42
N TRP A 28 13.40 -39.36 -7.49
CA TRP A 28 12.06 -39.85 -7.73
C TRP A 28 11.02 -38.85 -7.23
N LEU A 29 10.17 -38.37 -8.15
CA LEU A 29 8.97 -37.61 -7.80
C LEU A 29 7.75 -38.47 -8.10
N ILE A 30 7.15 -39.02 -7.03
CA ILE A 30 5.95 -39.88 -7.05
C ILE A 30 6.18 -41.20 -7.84
N SER A 31 6.22 -41.13 -9.16
CA SER A 31 6.45 -42.28 -10.07
C SER A 31 7.29 -41.91 -11.29
N PHE A 32 7.80 -40.68 -11.36
CA PHE A 32 8.72 -40.24 -12.41
C PHE A 32 10.13 -40.10 -11.83
N GLY A 33 11.07 -40.87 -12.37
CA GLY A 33 12.49 -40.76 -12.06
C GLY A 33 13.17 -39.75 -12.97
N TRP A 34 13.71 -38.68 -12.40
CA TRP A 34 14.42 -37.62 -13.11
C TRP A 34 15.88 -37.65 -12.66
N HIS A 35 16.81 -37.45 -13.58
CA HIS A 35 18.22 -37.28 -13.24
C HIS A 35 18.48 -35.79 -13.13
N ILE A 36 18.65 -35.30 -11.92
CA ILE A 36 18.87 -33.87 -11.66
C ILE A 36 19.85 -33.71 -10.51
N SER A 37 20.77 -32.75 -10.62
CA SER A 37 21.68 -32.48 -9.52
C SER A 37 20.94 -31.83 -8.36
N VAL A 38 21.36 -32.16 -7.14
CA VAL A 38 20.84 -31.53 -5.91
C VAL A 38 21.02 -30.00 -5.98
N GLY A 39 22.15 -29.57 -6.53
CA GLY A 39 22.44 -28.16 -6.82
C GLY A 39 21.37 -27.49 -7.66
N THR A 40 20.96 -28.14 -8.75
CA THR A 40 19.94 -27.63 -9.67
C THR A 40 18.55 -27.57 -9.01
N LEU A 41 18.19 -28.55 -8.19
CA LEU A 41 16.94 -28.55 -7.43
C LEU A 41 16.87 -27.40 -6.43
N VAL A 42 17.94 -27.22 -5.64
CA VAL A 42 18.01 -26.14 -4.64
C VAL A 42 17.97 -24.78 -5.33
N LEU A 43 18.70 -24.61 -6.44
CA LEU A 43 18.70 -23.39 -7.22
C LEU A 43 17.30 -23.10 -7.80
N GLY A 44 16.68 -24.08 -8.45
CA GLY A 44 15.34 -23.95 -9.05
C GLY A 44 14.27 -23.61 -8.02
N THR A 45 14.27 -24.31 -6.88
CA THR A 45 13.33 -24.06 -5.77
C THR A 45 13.52 -22.66 -5.19
N SER A 46 14.78 -22.24 -5.00
CA SER A 46 15.09 -20.91 -4.47
C SER A 46 14.63 -19.80 -5.42
N VAL A 47 14.85 -19.97 -6.73
CA VAL A 47 14.37 -19.04 -7.76
C VAL A 47 12.84 -18.97 -7.74
N ALA A 48 12.15 -20.10 -7.65
CA ALA A 48 10.70 -20.12 -7.55
C ALA A 48 10.19 -19.34 -6.32
N CYS A 49 10.76 -19.61 -5.14
CA CYS A 49 10.43 -18.88 -3.91
C CYS A 49 10.70 -17.37 -4.03
N LEU A 50 11.80 -16.97 -4.67
CA LEU A 50 12.11 -15.55 -4.90
C LEU A 50 11.07 -14.87 -5.81
N VAL A 51 10.65 -15.53 -6.88
CA VAL A 51 9.61 -15.01 -7.78
C VAL A 51 8.28 -14.85 -7.03
N PHE A 52 7.87 -15.86 -6.26
CA PHE A 52 6.66 -15.79 -5.43
C PHE A 52 6.75 -14.69 -4.37
N GLY A 53 7.87 -14.59 -3.67
CA GLY A 53 8.13 -13.53 -2.68
C GLY A 53 8.15 -12.13 -3.31
N TYR A 54 8.65 -12.02 -4.55
CA TYR A 54 8.64 -10.77 -5.30
C TYR A 54 7.21 -10.38 -5.72
N LEU A 55 6.45 -11.31 -6.31
CA LEU A 55 5.05 -11.09 -6.70
C LEU A 55 4.19 -10.69 -5.51
N THR A 56 4.24 -11.44 -4.42
CA THR A 56 3.45 -11.14 -3.20
C THR A 56 3.79 -9.78 -2.61
N GLY A 57 5.08 -9.44 -2.52
CA GLY A 57 5.53 -8.12 -2.09
C GLY A 57 5.10 -6.99 -3.04
N TRP A 58 5.11 -7.24 -4.35
CA TRP A 58 4.67 -6.29 -5.37
C TRP A 58 3.17 -5.98 -5.24
N ILE A 59 2.34 -7.02 -5.06
CA ILE A 59 0.90 -6.85 -4.79
C ILE A 59 0.69 -6.04 -3.50
N GLY A 60 1.46 -6.31 -2.45
CA GLY A 60 1.41 -5.56 -1.19
C GLY A 60 1.72 -4.07 -1.36
N ALA A 61 2.78 -3.76 -2.12
CA ALA A 61 3.19 -2.38 -2.38
C ALA A 61 2.16 -1.60 -3.22
N LEU A 62 1.56 -2.23 -4.24
CA LEU A 62 0.47 -1.63 -5.02
C LEU A 62 -0.74 -1.33 -4.14
N ARG A 63 -1.08 -2.25 -3.24
CA ARG A 63 -2.21 -2.08 -2.32
C ARG A 63 -1.94 -0.96 -1.31
N GLN A 64 -0.73 -0.82 -0.78
CA GLN A 64 -0.34 0.30 0.08
C GLN A 64 -0.42 1.65 -0.64
N ARG A 65 0.06 1.74 -1.88
CA ARG A 65 -0.05 2.96 -2.70
C ARG A 65 -1.51 3.36 -2.96
N SER A 66 -2.39 2.39 -3.20
CA SER A 66 -3.82 2.65 -3.36
C SER A 66 -4.48 3.15 -2.07
N ARG A 67 -4.07 2.62 -0.91
CA ARG A 67 -4.58 3.06 0.40
C ARG A 67 -4.12 4.46 0.76
N ALA A 68 -2.88 4.83 0.43
CA ALA A 68 -2.38 6.19 0.62
C ALA A 68 -3.25 7.21 -0.14
N ARG A 69 -3.53 6.95 -1.43
CA ARG A 69 -4.42 7.82 -2.23
C ARG A 69 -5.85 7.89 -1.70
N ARG A 70 -6.39 6.78 -1.19
CA ARG A 70 -7.73 6.77 -0.57
C ARG A 70 -7.75 7.54 0.74
N ALA A 71 -6.71 7.43 1.56
CA ALA A 71 -6.57 8.20 2.78
C ALA A 71 -6.45 9.71 2.49
N GLU A 72 -5.62 10.09 1.50
CA GLU A 72 -5.52 11.48 1.03
C GLU A 72 -6.88 12.02 0.53
N GLY A 73 -7.64 11.21 -0.21
CA GLY A 73 -8.99 11.56 -0.65
C GLY A 73 -9.96 11.75 0.52
N GLN A 74 -9.93 10.84 1.51
CA GLN A 74 -10.75 10.96 2.70
C GLN A 74 -10.43 12.21 3.51
N VAL A 75 -9.15 12.56 3.67
CA VAL A 75 -8.72 13.79 4.35
C VAL A 75 -9.28 15.02 3.65
N ARG A 76 -9.17 15.12 2.32
CA ARG A 76 -9.75 16.24 1.56
C ARG A 76 -11.27 16.34 1.71
N THR A 77 -11.97 15.20 1.73
CA THR A 77 -13.42 15.19 1.96
C THR A 77 -13.74 15.69 3.38
N LEU A 78 -13.03 15.24 4.40
CA LEU A 78 -13.20 15.69 5.78
C LEU A 78 -12.92 17.19 5.93
N GLU A 79 -11.83 17.69 5.32
CA GLU A 79 -11.51 19.13 5.29
C GLU A 79 -12.66 19.93 4.66
N SER A 80 -13.22 19.47 3.53
CA SER A 80 -14.35 20.15 2.88
C SER A 80 -15.61 20.18 3.74
N GLN A 81 -15.90 19.11 4.48
CA GLN A 81 -17.05 19.04 5.39
C GLN A 81 -16.88 19.99 6.58
N ILE A 82 -15.66 20.15 7.10
CA ILE A 82 -15.37 21.09 8.19
C ILE A 82 -15.60 22.54 7.72
N VAL A 83 -15.15 22.88 6.51
CA VAL A 83 -15.36 24.21 5.92
C VAL A 83 -16.86 24.46 5.71
N GLU A 84 -17.59 23.49 5.16
CA GLU A 84 -19.03 23.63 4.94
C GLU A 84 -19.80 23.80 6.26
N LEU A 85 -19.44 23.04 7.30
CA LEU A 85 -20.04 23.17 8.63
C LEU A 85 -19.77 24.54 9.25
N HIS A 86 -18.54 25.06 9.17
CA HIS A 86 -18.22 26.39 9.64
C HIS A 86 -19.02 27.46 8.91
N GLN A 87 -19.14 27.37 7.58
CA GLN A 87 -19.94 28.31 6.80
C GLN A 87 -21.43 28.28 7.19
N ARG A 88 -21.98 27.09 7.50
CA ARG A 88 -23.37 26.98 7.97
C ARG A 88 -23.54 27.61 9.35
N LEU A 89 -22.60 27.39 10.27
CA LEU A 89 -22.60 28.02 11.59
C LEU A 89 -22.50 29.56 11.49
N ASP A 90 -21.57 30.07 10.67
CA ASP A 90 -21.42 31.51 10.44
C ASP A 90 -22.71 32.14 9.91
N ARG A 91 -23.40 31.48 8.95
CA ARG A 91 -24.68 31.94 8.41
C ARG A 91 -25.79 31.98 9.47
N LEU A 92 -25.90 30.94 10.29
CA LEU A 92 -26.89 30.91 11.38
C LEU A 92 -26.60 31.99 12.43
N GLN A 93 -25.32 32.25 12.70
CA GLN A 93 -24.89 33.28 13.65
C GLN A 93 -25.14 34.69 13.10
N THR A 94 -24.84 34.95 11.83
CA THR A 94 -25.17 36.25 11.18
C THR A 94 -26.67 36.47 11.10
N GLN A 95 -27.47 35.42 10.86
CA GLN A 95 -28.93 35.51 10.85
C GLN A 95 -29.52 35.80 12.25
N THR A 96 -28.88 35.32 13.31
CA THR A 96 -29.26 35.62 14.69
C THR A 96 -28.85 37.04 15.11
N GLN A 97 -27.84 37.60 14.43
CA GLN A 97 -27.27 38.91 14.74
C GLN A 97 -27.87 40.05 13.91
N ASP A 98 -28.82 39.76 13.01
CA ASP A 98 -29.53 40.75 12.19
C ASP A 98 -30.47 41.60 13.09
N PRO A 99 -30.15 42.87 13.39
CA PRO A 99 -30.93 43.71 14.29
C PRO A 99 -31.99 44.46 13.48
N ALA A 100 -32.90 43.73 12.82
CA ALA A 100 -34.05 44.31 12.10
C ALA A 100 -35.36 44.25 12.90
N THR A 101 -35.29 43.92 14.20
CA THR A 101 -36.42 44.05 15.14
C THR A 101 -36.04 44.97 16.31
N ILE A 102 -35.35 46.08 16.02
CA ILE A 102 -35.47 47.27 16.88
C ILE A 102 -36.66 48.03 16.31
N SER A 103 -37.85 47.75 16.86
CA SER A 103 -39.05 48.57 16.63
C SER A 103 -38.67 50.05 16.78
N PRO A 104 -38.96 50.92 15.81
CA PRO A 104 -38.99 52.35 16.10
C PRO A 104 -40.17 52.56 17.05
N SER A 105 -39.86 52.78 18.33
CA SER A 105 -40.84 53.26 19.31
C SER A 105 -41.42 54.56 18.78
N PRO A 106 -42.75 54.70 18.61
CA PRO A 106 -43.30 55.96 18.15
C PRO A 106 -43.14 56.95 19.30
N GLU A 107 -42.27 57.94 19.13
CA GLU A 107 -42.29 59.17 19.93
C GLU A 107 -43.68 59.82 19.75
N ILE A 108 -44.59 59.58 20.69
CA ILE A 108 -45.82 60.36 20.81
C ILE A 108 -45.46 61.61 21.60
N ARG A 109 -45.31 62.69 20.83
CA ARG A 109 -45.21 64.07 21.28
C ARG A 109 -46.58 64.57 21.73
N SER A 110 -46.73 64.93 23.01
CA SER A 110 -47.73 65.91 23.50
C SER A 110 -47.37 66.39 24.90
#